data_AF-A0A451C1B7-F1
#
_entry.id   AF-A0A451C1B7-F1
#
_cell.length_a   1.000
_cell.length_b   1.000
_cell.length_c   1.000
_cell.angle_alpha   90.00
_cell.angle_beta   90.00
_cell.angle_gamma   90.00
#
_symmetry.space_group_name_H-M   'P 1'
#
loop_
_entity.id
_entity.type
_entity.pdbx_description
1 polymer ?
#
loop_
_entity_poly.entity_id
_entity_poly.type
_entity_poly.pdbx_seq_one_letter_code
_entity_poly.pdbx_strand_id
1 'polypeptide(L)'
;MTNPPKEFPSKESVVETCRKMNRLGLNRGSSGNVGVRFGKDFLITPSGIDYDRMEAADIVVMDLDGGYRGRHAPSGEWRMHRDILTTHGEVEAVVHSHSLYCTALAIHGRSIPAIHYLIALAGGNDISCVPYCYVLRNSRDIVPRSGMGAGWRSWSLLTGA
;
A
#
# COMPACT_ATOMS: atom_id res chain seq x y z
N MET A 1 -3.60 -26.38 18.12
CA MET A 1 -4.32 -26.11 16.87
C MET A 1 -3.31 -25.50 15.91
N THR A 2 -2.88 -26.26 14.90
CA THR A 2 -1.97 -25.76 13.86
C THR A 2 -2.76 -24.80 12.98
N ASN A 3 -2.27 -23.56 12.80
CA ASN A 3 -2.86 -22.64 11.82
C ASN A 3 -2.95 -23.36 10.47
N PRO A 4 -4.07 -23.22 9.74
CA PRO A 4 -4.15 -23.74 8.38
C PRO A 4 -2.98 -23.18 7.56
N PRO A 5 -2.48 -23.92 6.55
CA PRO A 5 -1.42 -23.42 5.68
C PRO A 5 -1.84 -22.07 5.12
N LYS A 6 -0.96 -21.07 5.22
CA LYS A 6 -1.18 -19.73 4.66
C LYS A 6 -1.42 -19.90 3.15
N GLU A 7 -2.66 -19.74 2.72
CA GLU A 7 -2.99 -19.72 1.30
C GLU A 7 -2.43 -18.42 0.74
N PHE A 8 -1.53 -18.53 -0.26
CA PHE A 8 -0.97 -17.33 -0.86
C PHE A 8 -2.06 -16.59 -1.64
N PRO A 9 -2.09 -15.26 -1.56
CA PRO A 9 -3.06 -14.46 -2.29
C PRO A 9 -2.87 -14.66 -3.79
N SER A 10 -3.98 -14.84 -4.50
CA SER A 10 -3.98 -14.99 -5.95
C SER A 10 -3.88 -13.64 -6.64
N LYS A 11 -3.40 -13.62 -7.89
CA LYS A 11 -3.38 -12.39 -8.70
C LYS A 11 -4.80 -11.85 -8.93
N GLU A 12 -5.78 -12.73 -9.01
CA GLU A 12 -7.20 -12.41 -9.11
C GLU A 12 -7.70 -11.64 -7.88
N SER A 13 -7.27 -12.02 -6.68
CA SER A 13 -7.64 -11.33 -5.43
C SER A 13 -7.13 -9.89 -5.38
N VAL A 14 -5.94 -9.63 -5.96
CA VAL A 14 -5.38 -8.27 -6.09
C VAL A 14 -6.26 -7.44 -7.02
N VAL A 15 -6.60 -7.97 -8.19
CA VAL A 15 -7.49 -7.31 -9.16
C VAL A 15 -8.86 -7.02 -8.56
N GLU A 16 -9.45 -7.97 -7.85
CA GLU A 16 -10.74 -7.79 -7.17
C GLU A 16 -10.68 -6.68 -6.13
N THR A 17 -9.61 -6.63 -5.34
CA THR A 17 -9.38 -5.59 -4.32
C THR A 17 -9.31 -4.20 -4.98
N CYS A 18 -8.54 -4.06 -6.05
CA CYS A 18 -8.43 -2.81 -6.82
C CYS A 18 -9.80 -2.34 -7.33
N ARG A 19 -10.59 -3.22 -7.95
CA ARG A 19 -11.94 -2.90 -8.42
C ARG A 19 -12.87 -2.54 -7.26
N LYS A 20 -12.76 -3.23 -6.12
CA LYS A 20 -13.53 -2.92 -4.91
C LYS A 20 -13.18 -1.54 -4.35
N MET A 21 -11.91 -1.14 -4.36
CA MET A 21 -11.49 0.21 -3.95
C MET A 21 -12.14 1.29 -4.81
N ASN A 22 -12.20 1.10 -6.14
CA ASN A 22 -12.89 2.02 -7.05
C ASN A 22 -14.40 2.05 -6.76
N ARG A 23 -15.04 0.89 -6.59
CA ARG A 23 -16.49 0.82 -6.26
C ARG A 23 -16.84 1.49 -4.94
N LEU A 24 -15.95 1.43 -3.94
CA LEU A 24 -16.14 2.09 -2.64
C LEU A 24 -15.81 3.60 -2.68
N GLY A 25 -15.37 4.13 -3.83
CA GLY A 25 -14.98 5.53 -3.96
C GLY A 25 -13.68 5.89 -3.22
N LEU A 26 -12.91 4.90 -2.79
CA LEU A 26 -11.62 5.09 -2.10
C LEU A 26 -10.50 5.43 -3.06
N ASN A 27 -10.68 5.12 -4.34
CA ASN A 27 -9.70 5.35 -5.40
C ASN A 27 -10.41 5.77 -6.68
N ARG A 28 -9.71 6.51 -7.55
CA ARG A 28 -10.22 6.88 -8.89
C ARG A 28 -9.23 6.46 -9.97
N GLY A 29 -9.71 5.70 -10.95
CA GLY A 29 -8.87 5.17 -12.02
C GLY A 29 -7.72 4.31 -11.47
N SER A 30 -6.48 4.67 -11.79
CA SER A 30 -5.25 3.93 -11.47
C SER A 30 -4.33 4.67 -10.48
N SER A 31 -4.84 5.58 -9.66
CA SER A 31 -4.02 6.39 -8.74
C SER A 31 -3.46 5.60 -7.55
N GLY A 32 -4.21 4.62 -7.05
CA GLY A 32 -3.80 3.75 -5.95
C GLY A 32 -2.93 2.58 -6.41
N ASN A 33 -2.59 1.70 -5.47
CA ASN A 33 -1.95 0.41 -5.75
C ASN A 33 -2.11 -0.56 -4.59
N VAL A 34 -2.00 -1.85 -4.91
CA VAL A 34 -2.11 -2.95 -3.94
C VAL A 34 -0.88 -3.83 -4.08
N GLY A 35 -0.25 -4.15 -2.96
CA GLY A 35 0.88 -5.06 -2.88
C GLY A 35 0.66 -6.11 -1.81
N VAL A 36 1.04 -7.36 -2.09
CA VAL A 36 0.73 -8.49 -1.21
C VAL A 36 1.87 -9.50 -1.18
N ARG A 37 2.21 -10.02 0.00
CA ARG A 37 3.26 -11.04 0.18
C ARG A 37 2.95 -12.29 -0.65
N PHE A 38 3.96 -12.82 -1.33
CA PHE A 38 3.83 -13.99 -2.21
C PHE A 38 5.08 -14.86 -2.12
N GLY A 39 5.07 -15.81 -1.20
CA GLY A 39 6.24 -16.62 -0.87
C GLY A 39 7.40 -15.76 -0.37
N LYS A 40 8.53 -15.81 -1.08
CA LYS A 40 9.71 -14.96 -0.85
C LYS A 40 9.65 -13.61 -1.58
N ASP A 41 8.66 -13.45 -2.46
CA ASP A 41 8.43 -12.30 -3.32
C ASP A 41 7.19 -11.52 -2.82
N PHE A 42 6.73 -10.55 -3.59
CA PHE A 42 5.42 -9.93 -3.43
C PHE A 42 4.75 -9.67 -4.79
N LEU A 43 3.43 -9.69 -4.82
CA LEU A 43 2.63 -9.22 -5.93
C LEU A 43 2.43 -7.71 -5.80
N ILE A 44 2.40 -6.99 -6.92
CA ILE A 44 2.00 -5.59 -6.96
C ILE A 44 1.26 -5.24 -8.24
N THR A 45 0.35 -4.28 -8.15
CA THR A 45 -0.32 -3.71 -9.32
C THR A 45 0.68 -3.08 -10.29
N PRO A 46 0.45 -3.22 -11.61
CA PRO A 46 1.23 -2.55 -12.65
C PRO A 46 1.01 -1.04 -12.64
N SER A 47 1.95 -0.30 -13.24
CA SER A 47 1.81 1.15 -13.42
C SER A 47 0.86 1.50 -14.57
N GLY A 48 -0.04 2.46 -14.35
CA GLY A 48 -0.81 3.13 -15.41
C GLY A 48 -1.92 2.32 -16.06
N ILE A 49 -2.35 1.19 -15.46
CA ILE A 49 -3.47 0.39 -15.96
C ILE A 49 -4.73 0.66 -15.14
N ASP A 50 -5.82 0.95 -15.84
CA ASP A 50 -7.15 1.09 -15.23
C ASP A 50 -7.59 -0.23 -14.59
N TYR A 51 -8.00 -0.19 -13.31
CA TYR A 51 -8.44 -1.35 -12.55
C TYR A 51 -9.63 -2.10 -13.16
N ASP A 52 -10.49 -1.42 -13.91
CA ASP A 52 -11.61 -2.09 -14.56
C ASP A 52 -11.15 -2.97 -15.73
N ARG A 53 -10.04 -2.61 -16.38
CA ARG A 53 -9.43 -3.35 -17.50
C ARG A 53 -8.29 -4.27 -17.09
N MET A 54 -7.77 -4.12 -15.87
CA MET A 54 -6.66 -4.92 -15.36
C MET A 54 -7.06 -6.38 -15.19
N GLU A 55 -6.22 -7.28 -15.68
CA GLU A 55 -6.38 -8.72 -15.56
C GLU A 55 -5.34 -9.32 -14.61
N ALA A 56 -5.57 -10.55 -14.15
CA ALA A 56 -4.62 -11.25 -13.29
C ALA A 56 -3.23 -11.36 -13.95
N ALA A 57 -3.18 -11.56 -15.27
CA ALA A 57 -1.93 -11.64 -16.03
C ALA A 57 -1.10 -10.34 -16.00
N ASP A 58 -1.72 -9.20 -15.70
CA ASP A 58 -1.05 -7.90 -15.62
C ASP A 58 -0.37 -7.67 -14.27
N ILE A 59 -0.74 -8.43 -13.23
CA ILE A 59 -0.14 -8.32 -11.89
C ILE A 59 1.33 -8.72 -11.94
N VAL A 60 2.18 -7.84 -11.39
CA VAL A 60 3.62 -7.95 -11.40
C VAL A 60 4.10 -8.71 -10.17
N VAL A 61 5.03 -9.64 -10.34
CA VAL A 61 5.75 -10.30 -9.24
C VAL A 61 7.05 -9.54 -9.04
N MET A 62 7.36 -9.15 -7.82
CA MET A 62 8.59 -8.47 -7.45
C MET A 62 9.36 -9.24 -6.39
N ASP A 63 10.67 -9.37 -6.56
CA ASP A 63 11.54 -9.81 -5.48
C ASP A 63 11.88 -8.63 -4.54
N LEU A 64 12.49 -8.94 -3.39
CA LEU A 64 12.85 -7.93 -2.39
C LEU A 64 14.07 -7.08 -2.79
N ASP A 65 14.84 -7.51 -3.80
CA ASP A 65 16.00 -6.79 -4.32
C ASP A 65 15.60 -5.74 -5.37
N GLY A 66 14.33 -5.75 -5.81
CA GLY A 66 13.76 -4.79 -6.77
C GLY A 66 13.71 -5.30 -8.22
N GLY A 67 14.07 -6.56 -8.45
CA GLY A 67 13.78 -7.26 -9.71
C GLY A 67 12.30 -7.57 -9.83
N TYR A 68 11.80 -7.64 -11.07
CA TYR A 68 10.39 -7.94 -11.32
C TYR A 68 10.19 -8.89 -12.51
N ARG A 69 9.05 -9.60 -12.49
CA ARG A 69 8.57 -10.52 -13.51
C ARG A 69 7.13 -10.17 -13.85
N GLY A 70 6.83 -9.99 -15.13
CA GLY A 70 5.50 -9.61 -15.61
C GLY A 70 5.56 -8.94 -16.98
N ARG A 71 4.39 -8.60 -17.52
CA ARG A 71 4.26 -7.90 -18.82
C ARG A 71 4.49 -6.40 -18.71
N HIS A 72 4.27 -5.84 -17.52
CA HIS A 72 4.25 -4.39 -17.29
C HIS A 72 5.27 -3.99 -16.23
N ALA A 73 5.63 -2.72 -16.25
CA ALA A 73 6.36 -2.13 -15.14
C ALA A 73 5.50 -2.12 -13.86
N PRO A 74 6.08 -2.37 -12.68
CA PRO A 74 5.36 -2.28 -11.41
C PRO A 74 4.95 -0.82 -11.12
N SER A 75 4.00 -0.62 -10.19
CA SER A 75 3.67 0.70 -9.65
C SER A 75 4.94 1.48 -9.24
N GLY A 76 4.99 2.79 -9.50
CA GLY A 76 6.10 3.65 -9.09
C GLY A 76 6.35 3.66 -7.57
N GLU A 77 5.36 3.29 -6.78
CA GLU A 77 5.40 3.29 -5.31
C GLU A 77 5.80 1.94 -4.72
N TRP A 78 6.31 1.00 -5.54
CA TRP A 78 6.64 -0.35 -5.08
C TRP A 78 7.63 -0.41 -3.91
N ARG A 79 8.55 0.55 -3.78
CA ARG A 79 9.53 0.52 -2.67
C ARG A 79 8.84 0.74 -1.33
N MET A 80 7.77 1.54 -1.27
CA MET A 80 6.97 1.70 -0.05
C MET A 80 6.37 0.36 0.39
N HIS A 81 5.79 -0.40 -0.55
CA HIS A 81 5.24 -1.73 -0.28
C HIS A 81 6.32 -2.70 0.20
N ARG A 82 7.45 -2.75 -0.50
CA ARG A 82 8.59 -3.59 -0.10
C ARG A 82 9.08 -3.23 1.30
N ASP A 83 9.31 -1.95 1.58
CA ASP A 83 9.89 -1.50 2.84
C ASP A 83 8.96 -1.82 4.03
N ILE A 84 7.64 -1.67 3.85
CA ILE A 84 6.64 -2.10 4.83
C ILE A 84 6.67 -3.63 5.01
N LEU A 85 6.57 -4.39 3.93
CA LEU A 85 6.49 -5.87 3.98
C LEU A 85 7.77 -6.52 4.53
N THR A 86 8.92 -5.84 4.41
CA THR A 86 10.21 -6.32 4.92
C THR A 86 10.44 -5.92 6.37
N THR A 87 10.01 -4.72 6.76
CA THR A 87 10.17 -4.20 8.12
C THR A 87 9.13 -4.80 9.09
N HIS A 88 7.92 -5.07 8.60
CA HIS A 88 6.79 -5.58 9.37
C HIS A 88 6.40 -6.97 8.88
N GLY A 89 7.02 -8.01 9.47
CA GLY A 89 6.84 -9.41 9.07
C GLY A 89 5.42 -9.95 9.26
N GLU A 90 4.62 -9.31 10.11
CA GLU A 90 3.21 -9.59 10.34
C GLU A 90 2.28 -9.02 9.26
N VAL A 91 2.76 -8.05 8.46
CA VAL A 91 1.98 -7.43 7.39
C VAL A 91 2.02 -8.34 6.16
N GLU A 92 0.84 -8.68 5.67
CA GLU A 92 0.66 -9.53 4.48
C GLU A 92 0.26 -8.73 3.24
N ALA A 93 -0.39 -7.59 3.41
CA ALA A 93 -0.90 -6.76 2.32
C ALA A 93 -0.76 -5.28 2.66
N VAL A 94 -0.53 -4.48 1.62
CA VAL A 94 -0.48 -3.02 1.68
C VAL A 94 -1.40 -2.47 0.61
N VAL A 95 -2.26 -1.53 1.00
CA VAL A 95 -3.20 -0.84 0.11
C VAL A 95 -2.89 0.65 0.17
N HIS A 96 -2.56 1.22 -0.98
CA HIS A 96 -2.39 2.66 -1.15
C HIS A 96 -3.54 3.22 -1.98
N SER A 97 -4.10 4.35 -1.56
CA SER A 97 -5.24 4.97 -2.22
C SER A 97 -5.25 6.48 -2.01
N HIS A 98 -5.90 7.19 -2.94
CA HIS A 98 -6.09 8.64 -2.87
C HIS A 98 -7.54 8.97 -2.51
N SER A 99 -7.99 8.46 -1.36
CA SER A 99 -9.34 8.73 -0.86
C SER A 99 -9.52 10.22 -0.55
N LEU A 100 -10.61 10.82 -1.04
CA LEU A 100 -10.84 12.27 -1.03
C LEU A 100 -10.59 12.92 0.34
N TYR A 101 -11.18 12.38 1.41
CA TYR A 101 -11.07 12.98 2.75
C TYR A 101 -9.68 12.76 3.37
N CYS A 102 -9.06 11.61 3.14
CA CYS A 102 -7.71 11.31 3.60
C CYS A 102 -6.68 12.23 2.93
N THR A 103 -6.78 12.37 1.59
CA THR A 103 -5.92 13.26 0.81
C THR A 103 -6.13 14.73 1.22
N ALA A 104 -7.36 15.16 1.47
CA ALA A 104 -7.64 16.52 1.95
C ALA A 104 -6.92 16.80 3.29
N LEU A 105 -6.99 15.88 4.25
CA LEU A 105 -6.28 16.04 5.53
C LEU A 105 -4.76 16.00 5.37
N ALA A 106 -4.27 15.12 4.50
CA ALA A 106 -2.85 15.01 4.20
C ALA A 106 -2.28 16.29 3.57
N ILE A 107 -3.00 16.93 2.65
CA ILE A 107 -2.60 18.23 2.08
C ILE A 107 -2.44 19.30 3.17
N HIS A 108 -3.25 19.24 4.24
CA HIS A 108 -3.14 20.16 5.38
C HIS A 108 -2.09 19.74 6.42
N GLY A 109 -1.39 18.62 6.21
CA GLY A 109 -0.44 18.08 7.19
C GLY A 109 -1.08 17.69 8.52
N ARG A 110 -2.36 17.26 8.50
CA ARG A 110 -3.13 16.97 9.72
C ARG A 110 -3.29 15.47 9.95
N SER A 111 -2.86 14.99 11.12
CA SER A 111 -3.22 13.67 11.63
C SER A 111 -4.71 13.61 11.99
N ILE A 112 -5.29 12.41 12.04
CA ILE A 112 -6.66 12.18 12.52
C ILE A 112 -6.62 11.83 14.01
N PRO A 113 -7.12 12.68 14.92
CA PRO A 113 -7.17 12.35 16.35
C PRO A 113 -8.32 11.38 16.67
N ALA A 114 -8.33 10.82 17.89
CA ALA A 114 -9.40 9.97 18.42
C ALA A 114 -10.74 10.70 18.65
N ILE A 115 -11.36 11.16 17.57
CA ILE A 115 -12.70 11.79 17.59
C ILE A 115 -13.83 10.75 17.45
N HIS A 116 -13.49 9.51 17.10
CA HIS A 116 -14.42 8.40 17.00
C HIS A 116 -13.73 7.09 17.41
N TYR A 117 -14.42 6.21 18.14
CA TYR A 117 -13.83 5.02 18.74
C TYR A 117 -13.23 4.04 17.73
N LEU A 118 -13.73 4.04 16.48
CA LEU A 118 -13.20 3.20 15.39
C LEU A 118 -11.72 3.49 15.05
N ILE A 119 -11.15 4.60 15.51
CA ILE A 119 -9.71 4.87 15.40
C ILE A 119 -8.86 3.73 16.01
N ALA A 120 -9.39 3.01 17.00
CA ALA A 120 -8.70 1.89 17.64
C ALA A 120 -8.38 0.75 16.65
N LEU A 121 -9.16 0.62 15.56
CA LEU A 121 -8.87 -0.35 14.50
C LEU A 121 -7.56 -0.05 13.75
N ALA A 122 -7.06 1.19 13.85
CA ALA A 122 -5.75 1.56 13.30
C ALA A 122 -4.57 1.19 14.22
N GLY A 123 -4.84 0.58 15.37
CA GLY A 123 -3.82 0.17 16.35
C GLY A 123 -3.36 1.31 17.27
N GLY A 124 -4.17 2.35 17.44
CA GLY A 124 -3.79 3.53 18.23
C GLY A 124 -4.92 4.48 18.57
N ASN A 125 -4.55 5.67 19.02
CA ASN A 125 -5.44 6.80 19.33
C ASN A 125 -5.37 7.92 18.28
N ASP A 126 -4.64 7.71 17.18
CA ASP A 126 -4.55 8.62 16.05
C ASP A 126 -4.14 7.88 14.76
N ILE A 127 -4.35 8.53 13.61
CA ILE A 127 -3.72 8.18 12.33
C ILE A 127 -2.75 9.28 11.97
N SER A 128 -1.45 8.96 12.00
CA SER A 128 -0.36 9.89 11.76
C SER A 128 -0.35 10.40 10.33
N CYS A 129 -0.05 11.69 10.16
CA CYS A 129 0.26 12.29 8.88
C CYS A 129 1.78 12.36 8.68
N VAL A 130 2.29 11.58 7.72
CA VAL A 130 3.72 11.48 7.41
C VAL A 130 4.12 12.66 6.52
N PRO A 131 5.17 13.42 6.89
CA PRO A 131 5.67 14.54 6.10
C PRO A 131 6.08 14.17 4.68
N TYR A 132 6.01 15.14 3.79
CA TYR A 132 6.27 14.95 2.38
C TYR A 132 7.74 14.56 2.17
N CYS A 133 7.96 13.53 1.38
CA CYS A 133 9.29 13.17 0.93
C CYS A 133 9.37 13.22 -0.59
N TYR A 134 10.40 13.88 -1.10
CA TYR A 134 10.69 13.88 -2.53
C TYR A 134 11.25 12.52 -2.92
N VAL A 135 10.50 11.75 -3.70
CA VAL A 135 11.03 10.53 -4.33
C VAL A 135 11.80 10.97 -5.58
N LEU A 136 13.10 11.22 -5.43
CA LEU A 136 13.96 11.29 -6.62
C LEU A 136 13.91 9.92 -7.30
N ARG A 137 13.89 9.87 -8.63
CA ARG A 137 13.80 8.62 -9.42
C ARG A 137 14.84 7.54 -9.04
N ASN A 138 15.90 7.94 -8.32
CA ASN A 138 16.97 7.11 -7.77
C ASN A 138 17.12 7.16 -6.22
N SER A 139 16.24 7.82 -5.45
CA SER A 139 16.33 7.77 -3.98
C SER A 139 15.85 6.40 -3.49
N ARG A 140 16.60 5.83 -2.54
CA ARG A 140 16.33 4.49 -1.98
C ARG A 140 15.22 4.49 -0.94
N ASP A 141 14.80 5.67 -0.48
CA ASP A 141 13.84 5.84 0.59
C ASP A 141 12.58 6.52 0.06
N ILE A 142 11.45 5.80 0.08
CA ILE A 142 10.10 6.35 -0.19
C ILE A 142 9.36 6.69 1.11
N VAL A 143 9.86 6.22 2.26
CA VAL A 143 9.28 6.51 3.58
C VAL A 143 10.41 6.90 4.52
N PRO A 144 10.33 8.03 5.25
CA PRO A 144 11.29 8.35 6.29
C PRO A 144 11.37 7.21 7.30
N ARG A 145 12.56 6.61 7.49
CA ARG A 145 12.80 5.58 8.52
C ARG A 145 12.39 6.03 9.92
N SER A 146 12.37 7.34 10.17
CA SER A 146 11.96 7.97 11.43
C SER A 146 10.48 7.76 11.79
N GLY A 147 9.61 7.35 10.86
CA GLY A 147 8.23 6.96 11.15
C GLY A 147 8.03 5.47 11.47
N MET A 148 9.05 4.62 11.23
CA MET A 148 8.96 3.16 11.35
C MET A 148 9.50 2.62 12.69
N GLY A 149 10.19 3.45 13.48
CA GLY A 149 10.91 3.02 14.71
C GLY A 149 10.13 3.10 16.03
N ALA A 150 8.97 3.77 16.07
CA ALA A 150 8.19 3.93 17.30
C ALA A 150 6.69 3.75 17.01
N GLY A 151 6.19 2.53 17.21
CA GLY A 151 4.77 2.19 17.11
C GLY A 151 4.25 2.13 15.67
N TRP A 152 4.53 1.02 14.96
CA TRP A 152 3.86 0.71 13.70
C TRP A 152 2.34 0.82 13.85
N ARG A 153 1.71 1.57 12.93
CA ARG A 153 0.25 1.69 12.83
C ARG A 153 -0.19 1.05 11.51
N SER A 154 -1.34 0.38 11.51
CA SER A 154 -1.87 -0.23 10.28
C SER A 154 -2.33 0.80 9.24
N TRP A 155 -2.35 2.09 9.58
CA TRP A 155 -2.78 3.20 8.73
C TRP A 155 -1.90 4.43 8.92
N SER A 156 -1.63 5.15 7.82
CA SER A 156 -0.97 6.45 7.81
C SER A 156 -1.52 7.32 6.68
N LEU A 157 -1.56 8.64 6.89
CA LEU A 157 -1.77 9.62 5.81
C LEU A 157 -0.40 10.04 5.26
N LEU A 158 -0.29 10.21 3.95
CA LEU A 158 0.95 10.66 3.29
C LEU A 158 0.69 12.03 2.66
N THR A 159 1.42 13.05 3.08
CA THR A 159 1.35 14.34 2.38
C THR A 159 2.02 14.20 1.01
N GLY A 160 1.41 14.74 -0.06
CA GLY A 160 1.98 14.78 -1.42
C GLY A 160 1.97 13.48 -2.23
N ALA A 161 1.11 12.53 -1.85
CA ALA A 161 0.69 11.41 -2.70
C ALA A 161 -0.25 11.91 -3.83
#